data_AF-A0A7C4MRW8-F1
#
_entry.id   AF-A0A7C4MRW8-F1
#
_cell.length_a   1.000
_cell.length_b   1.000
_cell.length_c   1.000
_cell.angle_alpha   90.00
_cell.angle_beta   90.00
_cell.angle_gamma   90.00
#
_symmetry.space_group_name_H-M   'P 1'
#
loop_
_entity.id
_entity.type
_entity.pdbx_description
1 polymer ?
#
loop_
_entity_poly.entity_id
_entity_poly.type
_entity_poly.pdbx_seq_one_letter_code
_entity_poly.pdbx_strand_id
1 'polypeptide(L)'
;METRTSRLTEDWLAVIAGLFLFALAMAMLAGVDLLGWAVRTNVYTDLTKALGPVSQAYAGLPGIAALLLTYLFLLAVMTVGAKALGAETLGFIKGFTGVFFASYLCWIAGSWAYIAATPDKLKSFGISWSLNLTAESGYILALLAGLVVGNFLPGVASFLKEAIRPELYIKIAIVILGGYLGATAAEQLGL
;
A
#
# COMPACT_ATOMS: atom_id res chain seq x y z
N MET A 1 -2.29 10.74 -38.86
CA MET A 1 -3.09 10.06 -37.83
C MET A 1 -2.66 8.61 -37.80
N GLU A 2 -1.65 8.26 -37.00
CA GLU A 2 -1.34 6.86 -36.71
C GLU A 2 -2.07 6.45 -35.44
N THR A 3 -3.09 5.62 -35.63
CA THR A 3 -3.82 4.91 -34.58
C THR A 3 -2.90 3.87 -33.93
N ARG A 4 -2.20 4.25 -32.86
CA ARG A 4 -1.55 3.26 -31.98
C ARG A 4 -2.63 2.50 -31.22
N THR A 5 -3.03 1.37 -31.78
CA THR A 5 -3.79 0.32 -31.10
C THR A 5 -2.89 -0.34 -30.05
N SER A 6 -2.72 0.29 -28.89
CA SER A 6 -2.22 -0.42 -27.71
C SER A 6 -3.28 -1.44 -27.31
N ARG A 7 -3.00 -2.74 -27.48
CA ARG A 7 -3.90 -3.83 -27.05
C ARG A 7 -4.05 -3.91 -25.52
N LEU A 8 -3.18 -3.22 -24.77
CA LEU A 8 -3.24 -3.12 -23.32
C LEU A 8 -3.72 -1.71 -22.96
N THR A 9 -4.98 -1.63 -22.54
CA THR A 9 -5.52 -0.43 -21.90
C THR A 9 -5.17 -0.44 -20.42
N GLU A 10 -5.28 0.71 -19.77
CA GLU A 10 -5.10 0.84 -18.32
C GLU A 10 -6.04 -0.09 -17.54
N ASP A 11 -7.28 -0.26 -18.02
CA ASP A 11 -8.27 -1.13 -17.40
C ASP A 11 -7.83 -2.60 -17.44
N TRP A 12 -7.31 -3.06 -18.59
CA TRP A 12 -6.77 -4.42 -18.71
C TRP A 12 -5.55 -4.63 -17.83
N LEU A 13 -4.66 -3.64 -17.72
CA LEU A 13 -3.50 -3.73 -16.82
C LEU A 13 -3.91 -3.79 -15.35
N ALA A 14 -4.94 -3.03 -14.95
CA ALA A 14 -5.48 -3.09 -13.60
C ALA A 14 -6.06 -4.48 -13.29
N VAL A 15 -6.81 -5.07 -14.22
CA VAL A 15 -7.32 -6.44 -14.10
C VAL A 15 -6.19 -7.45 -13.99
N ILE A 16 -5.19 -7.37 -14.87
CA ILE A 16 -4.03 -8.28 -14.86
C ILE A 16 -3.27 -8.17 -13.53
N ALA A 17 -2.97 -6.96 -13.05
CA ALA A 17 -2.26 -6.74 -11.81
C ALA A 17 -3.06 -7.21 -10.59
N GLY A 18 -4.36 -6.91 -10.53
CA GLY A 18 -5.25 -7.36 -9.47
C GLY A 18 -5.39 -8.89 -9.42
N LEU A 19 -5.62 -9.53 -10.58
CA LEU A 19 -5.70 -10.99 -10.68
C LEU A 19 -4.36 -11.67 -10.37
N PHE A 20 -3.24 -11.06 -10.75
CA PHE A 20 -1.91 -11.54 -10.39
C PHE A 20 -1.73 -11.57 -8.87
N LEU A 21 -2.05 -10.48 -8.17
CA LEU A 21 -1.98 -10.42 -6.71
C LEU A 21 -2.95 -11.41 -6.04
N PHE A 22 -4.16 -11.53 -6.57
CA PHE A 22 -5.14 -12.50 -6.10
C PHE A 22 -4.63 -13.95 -6.26
N ALA A 23 -4.06 -14.30 -7.41
CA ALA A 23 -3.50 -15.63 -7.64
C ALA A 23 -2.32 -15.94 -6.71
N LEU A 24 -1.47 -14.96 -6.41
CA LEU A 24 -0.42 -15.12 -5.38
C LEU A 24 -1.01 -15.37 -3.99
N ALA A 25 -2.09 -14.67 -3.63
CA ALA A 25 -2.78 -14.89 -2.36
C ALA A 25 -3.45 -16.28 -2.28
N MET A 26 -3.96 -16.81 -3.39
CA MET A 26 -4.56 -18.16 -3.44
C MET A 26 -3.57 -19.29 -3.11
N ALA A 27 -2.26 -19.08 -3.26
CA ALA A 27 -1.27 -20.06 -2.83
C ALA A 27 -1.38 -20.39 -1.33
N MET A 28 -1.96 -19.47 -0.54
CA MET A 28 -2.25 -19.69 0.88
C MET A 28 -3.23 -20.84 1.11
N LEU A 29 -4.15 -21.12 0.18
CA LEU A 29 -5.06 -22.27 0.24
C LEU A 29 -4.31 -23.61 0.14
N ALA A 30 -3.15 -23.62 -0.52
CA ALA A 30 -2.24 -24.76 -0.56
C ALA A 30 -1.24 -24.78 0.61
N GLY A 31 -1.41 -23.90 1.61
CA GLY A 31 -0.52 -23.75 2.76
C GLY A 31 0.78 -23.00 2.47
N VAL A 32 0.92 -22.39 1.28
CA VAL A 32 2.11 -21.64 0.88
C VAL A 32 1.84 -20.13 0.98
N ASP A 33 2.46 -19.48 1.94
CA ASP A 33 2.30 -18.04 2.16
C ASP A 33 3.26 -17.23 1.27
N LEU A 34 2.80 -16.77 0.10
CA LEU A 34 3.64 -16.01 -0.85
C LEU A 34 3.70 -14.50 -0.60
N LEU A 35 2.83 -13.96 0.24
CA LEU A 35 2.67 -12.51 0.44
C LEU A 35 2.78 -12.08 1.91
N GLY A 36 2.89 -13.02 2.86
CA GLY A 36 2.91 -12.74 4.29
C GLY A 36 4.15 -11.99 4.78
N TRP A 37 5.21 -11.93 3.98
CA TRP A 37 6.39 -11.08 4.22
C TRP A 37 6.11 -9.58 3.95
N ALA A 38 4.96 -9.26 3.33
CA ALA A 38 4.55 -7.88 3.11
C ALA A 38 4.48 -7.13 4.44
N VAL A 39 4.80 -5.84 4.40
CA VAL A 39 4.89 -5.02 5.60
C VAL A 39 3.49 -4.67 6.12
N ARG A 40 3.34 -4.79 7.42
CA ARG A 40 2.22 -4.33 8.22
C ARG A 40 2.70 -3.28 9.19
N THR A 41 1.94 -2.21 9.33
CA THR A 41 2.15 -1.21 10.39
C THR A 41 1.19 -1.48 11.54
N ASN A 42 1.73 -1.59 12.75
CA ASN A 42 0.96 -1.78 13.96
C ASN A 42 0.82 -0.46 14.70
N VAL A 43 -0.26 -0.32 15.47
CA VAL A 43 -0.35 0.76 16.44
C VAL A 43 0.75 0.60 17.48
N TYR A 44 1.53 1.66 17.72
CA TYR A 44 2.75 1.55 18.53
C TYR A 44 2.93 2.71 19.51
N THR A 45 3.59 2.40 20.63
CA THR A 45 4.22 3.37 21.53
C THR A 45 5.74 3.39 21.36
N ASP A 46 6.31 2.23 21.05
CA ASP A 46 7.72 2.02 20.71
C ASP A 46 7.87 1.86 19.19
N LEU A 47 8.67 2.74 18.58
CA LEU A 47 8.88 2.79 17.13
C LEU A 47 9.46 1.47 16.57
N THR A 48 10.18 0.70 17.38
CA THR A 48 10.74 -0.59 16.96
C THR A 48 9.66 -1.64 16.65
N LYS A 49 8.45 -1.47 17.20
CA LYS A 49 7.29 -2.35 16.99
C LYS A 49 6.30 -1.81 15.96
N ALA A 50 6.59 -0.64 15.39
CA ALA A 50 5.72 -0.02 14.40
C ALA A 50 5.58 -0.90 13.16
N LEU A 51 6.65 -1.61 12.76
CA LEU A 51 6.71 -2.39 11.52
C LEU A 51 6.91 -3.87 11.80
N GLY A 52 6.20 -4.71 11.06
CA GLY A 52 6.40 -6.15 11.04
C GLY A 52 5.81 -6.77 9.78
N PRO A 53 6.05 -8.06 9.52
CA PRO A 53 5.38 -8.78 8.45
C PRO A 53 3.88 -8.96 8.74
N VAL A 54 3.09 -9.14 7.69
CA VAL A 54 1.64 -9.44 7.78
C VAL A 54 1.41 -10.79 8.47
N SER A 55 2.24 -11.79 8.18
CA SER A 55 2.09 -13.17 8.64
C SER A 55 3.11 -13.55 9.71
N GLN A 56 2.66 -14.35 10.68
CA GLN A 56 3.50 -14.92 11.74
C GLN A 56 4.55 -15.90 11.19
N ALA A 57 4.31 -16.50 10.01
CA ALA A 57 5.29 -17.37 9.36
C ALA A 57 6.62 -16.64 9.08
N TYR A 58 6.57 -15.31 8.98
CA TYR A 58 7.72 -14.45 8.71
C TYR A 58 8.21 -13.68 9.94
N ALA A 59 7.82 -14.03 11.17
CA ALA A 59 8.14 -13.27 12.39
C ALA A 59 9.64 -12.98 12.61
N GLY A 60 10.54 -13.77 12.03
CA GLY A 60 11.99 -13.52 12.04
C GLY A 60 12.48 -12.41 11.11
N LEU A 61 11.63 -11.91 10.22
CA LEU A 61 11.96 -10.83 9.28
C LEU A 61 11.84 -9.47 9.97
N PRO A 62 12.92 -8.65 10.02
CA PRO A 62 12.84 -7.30 10.59
C PRO A 62 11.82 -6.44 9.85
N GLY A 63 11.06 -5.60 10.57
CA GLY A 63 10.01 -4.76 9.98
C GLY A 63 10.51 -3.83 8.86
N ILE A 64 11.73 -3.29 8.99
CA ILE A 64 12.37 -2.49 7.92
C ILE A 64 12.67 -3.35 6.69
N ALA A 65 13.09 -4.60 6.87
CA ALA A 65 13.33 -5.51 5.76
C ALA A 65 12.00 -5.85 5.05
N ALA A 66 10.92 -6.10 5.79
CA ALA A 66 9.57 -6.28 5.24
C ALA A 66 9.12 -5.05 4.43
N LEU A 67 9.38 -3.83 4.94
CA LEU A 67 9.09 -2.58 4.23
C LEU A 67 9.84 -2.49 2.90
N LEU A 68 11.15 -2.75 2.91
CA LEU A 68 11.98 -2.70 1.71
C LEU A 68 11.57 -3.78 0.69
N LEU A 69 11.26 -4.99 1.12
CA LEU A 69 10.75 -6.04 0.24
C LEU A 69 9.42 -5.64 -0.39
N THR A 70 8.52 -5.05 0.40
CA THR A 70 7.21 -4.57 -0.10
C THR A 70 7.39 -3.46 -1.11
N TYR A 71 8.26 -2.50 -0.80
CA TYR A 71 8.65 -1.45 -1.73
C TYR A 71 9.19 -2.01 -3.05
N LEU A 72 10.15 -2.93 -3.01
CA LEU A 72 10.76 -3.50 -4.21
C LEU A 72 9.75 -4.29 -5.05
N PHE A 73 8.88 -5.06 -4.41
CA PHE A 73 7.84 -5.81 -5.09
C PHE A 73 6.83 -4.89 -5.77
N LEU A 74 6.30 -3.91 -5.04
CA LEU A 74 5.34 -2.96 -5.61
C LEU A 74 6.00 -2.10 -6.70
N LEU A 75 7.24 -1.66 -6.49
CA LEU A 75 8.01 -0.94 -7.51
C LEU A 75 8.13 -1.79 -8.78
N ALA A 76 8.47 -3.08 -8.67
CA ALA A 76 8.60 -3.97 -9.82
C ALA A 76 7.26 -4.13 -10.56
N VAL A 77 6.19 -4.48 -9.84
CA VAL A 77 4.84 -4.68 -10.41
C VAL A 77 4.34 -3.39 -11.08
N MET A 78 4.46 -2.26 -10.38
CA MET A 78 3.97 -0.98 -10.88
C MET A 78 4.83 -0.43 -12.02
N THR A 79 6.15 -0.67 -12.01
CA THR A 79 7.03 -0.27 -13.13
C THR A 79 6.70 -1.05 -14.39
N VAL A 80 6.37 -2.35 -14.28
CA VAL A 80 5.88 -3.14 -15.43
C VAL A 80 4.59 -2.55 -15.98
N GLY A 81 3.64 -2.21 -15.11
CA GLY A 81 2.39 -1.55 -15.50
C GLY A 81 2.61 -0.18 -16.15
N ALA A 82 3.47 0.66 -15.55
CA ALA A 82 3.81 1.98 -16.07
C ALA A 82 4.50 1.89 -17.44
N LYS A 83 5.43 0.97 -17.62
CA LYS A 83 6.10 0.72 -18.91
C LYS A 83 5.11 0.24 -19.98
N ALA A 84 4.16 -0.63 -19.63
CA ALA A 84 3.12 -1.08 -20.54
C ALA A 84 2.18 0.06 -20.99
N LEU A 85 2.02 1.10 -20.17
CA LEU A 85 1.28 2.33 -20.48
C LEU A 85 2.11 3.40 -21.21
N GLY A 86 3.39 3.12 -21.50
CA GLY A 86 4.29 4.07 -22.16
C GLY A 86 4.77 5.22 -21.28
N ALA A 87 4.71 5.07 -19.94
CA ALA A 87 5.29 6.04 -19.02
C ALA A 87 6.83 6.03 -19.06
N GLU A 88 7.44 7.17 -18.75
CA GLU A 88 8.90 7.30 -18.63
C GLU A 88 9.37 6.55 -17.37
N THR A 89 10.16 5.49 -17.57
CA THR A 89 10.45 4.50 -16.53
C THR A 89 11.25 5.07 -15.37
N LEU A 90 12.27 5.91 -15.64
CA LEU A 90 13.13 6.44 -14.59
C LEU A 90 12.41 7.49 -13.73
N GLY A 91 11.63 8.36 -14.37
CA GLY A 91 10.76 9.34 -13.73
C GLY A 91 9.69 8.67 -12.88
N PHE A 92 9.08 7.59 -13.40
CA PHE A 92 8.14 6.78 -12.63
C PHE A 92 8.79 6.18 -11.37
N ILE A 93 9.94 5.50 -11.51
CA ILE A 93 10.64 4.88 -10.36
C ILE A 93 10.96 5.93 -9.30
N LYS A 94 11.51 7.08 -9.71
CA LYS A 94 11.87 8.19 -8.83
C LYS A 94 10.65 8.76 -8.11
N GLY A 95 9.58 9.05 -8.84
CA GLY A 95 8.34 9.56 -8.28
C GLY A 95 7.68 8.55 -7.34
N PHE A 96 7.57 7.29 -7.75
CA PHE A 96 6.98 6.21 -6.97
C PHE A 96 7.72 6.00 -5.66
N THR A 97 9.05 6.03 -5.70
CA THR A 97 9.89 5.93 -4.50
C THR A 97 9.61 7.06 -3.53
N GLY A 98 9.58 8.31 -4.03
CA GLY A 98 9.27 9.48 -3.21
C GLY A 98 7.89 9.39 -2.56
N VAL A 99 6.85 9.07 -3.36
CA VAL A 99 5.48 8.93 -2.85
C VAL A 99 5.39 7.79 -1.84
N PHE A 100 5.94 6.60 -2.16
CA PHE A 100 5.86 5.43 -1.30
C PHE A 100 6.39 5.71 0.10
N PHE A 101 7.62 6.24 0.21
CA PHE A 101 8.21 6.53 1.51
C PHE A 101 7.50 7.68 2.23
N ALA A 102 7.08 8.72 1.52
CA ALA A 102 6.32 9.81 2.12
C ALA A 102 4.97 9.31 2.68
N SER A 103 4.24 8.50 1.92
CA SER A 103 3.00 7.87 2.35
C SER A 103 3.23 6.96 3.56
N TYR A 104 4.30 6.18 3.54
CA TYR A 104 4.61 5.27 4.64
C TYR A 104 5.02 5.99 5.93
N LEU A 105 5.74 7.12 5.82
CA LEU A 105 6.04 7.99 6.96
C LEU A 105 4.76 8.58 7.56
N CYS A 106 3.81 9.02 6.72
CA CYS A 106 2.50 9.48 7.19
C CYS A 106 1.73 8.34 7.88
N TRP A 107 1.81 7.13 7.34
CA TRP A 107 1.15 5.95 7.90
C TRP A 107 1.72 5.54 9.26
N ILE A 108 3.05 5.55 9.42
CA ILE A 108 3.73 5.34 10.70
C ILE A 108 3.32 6.44 11.69
N ALA A 109 3.41 7.71 11.30
CA ALA A 109 3.04 8.82 12.17
C ALA A 109 1.57 8.73 12.65
N GLY A 110 0.65 8.35 11.76
CA GLY A 110 -0.76 8.16 12.09
C GLY A 110 -0.99 6.96 13.02
N SER A 111 -0.19 5.91 12.87
CA SER A 111 -0.26 4.70 13.69
C SER A 111 0.28 4.87 15.12
N TRP A 112 0.71 6.07 15.51
CA TRP A 112 1.14 6.32 16.89
C TRP A 112 -0.03 6.13 17.87
N ALA A 113 0.19 5.48 19.01
CA ALA A 113 -0.88 5.04 19.90
C ALA A 113 -1.78 6.19 20.41
N TYR A 114 -1.24 7.38 20.66
CA TYR A 114 -2.06 8.54 21.06
C TYR A 114 -3.01 9.03 19.96
N ILE A 115 -2.75 8.68 18.69
CA ILE A 115 -3.62 9.01 17.55
C ILE A 115 -4.54 7.82 17.24
N ALA A 116 -3.95 6.63 17.08
CA ALA A 116 -4.61 5.47 16.52
C ALA A 116 -5.23 4.49 17.53
N ALA A 117 -4.80 4.47 18.80
CA ALA A 117 -5.30 3.46 19.73
C ALA A 117 -6.80 3.64 19.99
N THR A 118 -7.56 2.57 19.93
CA THR A 118 -8.97 2.56 20.30
C THR A 118 -9.12 2.45 21.83
N PRO A 119 -10.26 2.87 22.42
CA PRO A 119 -10.49 2.84 23.87
C PRO A 119 -10.25 1.47 24.51
N ASP A 120 -10.53 0.38 23.79
CA ASP A 120 -10.30 -1.00 24.25
C ASP A 120 -8.81 -1.39 24.29
N LYS A 121 -7.95 -0.72 23.52
CA LYS A 121 -6.51 -0.99 23.47
C LYS A 121 -5.67 -0.06 24.36
N LEU A 122 -6.23 1.01 24.91
CA LEU A 122 -5.49 2.00 25.73
C LEU A 122 -4.70 1.34 26.88
N LYS A 123 -5.34 0.43 27.62
CA LYS A 123 -4.70 -0.30 28.72
C LYS A 123 -3.51 -1.15 28.26
N SER A 124 -3.58 -1.73 27.06
CA SER A 124 -2.49 -2.55 26.50
C SER A 124 -1.27 -1.72 26.09
N PHE A 125 -1.48 -0.44 25.80
CA PHE A 125 -0.41 0.51 25.45
C PHE A 125 0.08 1.34 26.64
N GLY A 126 -0.55 1.23 27.81
CA GLY A 126 -0.18 2.00 29.01
C GLY A 126 -0.46 3.51 28.90
N ILE A 127 -1.39 3.91 28.03
CA ILE A 127 -1.77 5.31 27.80
C ILE A 127 -3.15 5.62 28.39
N SER A 128 -3.36 6.84 28.86
CA SER A 128 -4.62 7.28 29.49
C SER A 128 -5.64 7.85 28.51
N TRP A 129 -5.20 8.27 27.33
CA TRP A 129 -6.05 8.89 26.30
C TRP A 129 -5.50 8.61 24.90
N SER A 130 -6.38 8.69 23.90
CA SER A 130 -6.04 8.74 22.48
C SER A 130 -7.10 9.54 21.71
N LEU A 131 -6.80 9.91 20.46
CA LEU A 131 -7.77 10.50 19.53
C LEU A 131 -8.74 9.47 18.93
N ASN A 132 -8.50 8.16 19.13
CA ASN A 132 -9.32 7.07 18.61
C ASN A 132 -9.56 7.15 17.09
N LEU A 133 -8.53 7.53 16.33
CA LEU A 133 -8.63 7.69 14.87
C LEU A 133 -8.21 6.45 14.09
N THR A 134 -7.83 5.36 14.78
CA THR A 134 -7.28 4.13 14.18
C THR A 134 -6.00 4.37 13.36
N ALA A 135 -5.38 3.30 12.85
CA ALA A 135 -4.22 3.43 11.97
C ALA A 135 -4.56 4.17 10.65
N GLU A 136 -5.84 4.20 10.27
CA GLU A 136 -6.35 4.90 9.09
C GLU A 136 -6.14 6.43 9.15
N SER A 137 -5.84 6.98 10.34
CA SER A 137 -5.41 8.37 10.49
C SER A 137 -4.16 8.73 9.67
N GLY A 138 -3.38 7.73 9.24
CA GLY A 138 -2.31 7.90 8.26
C GLY A 138 -2.78 8.54 6.94
N TYR A 139 -4.01 8.28 6.49
CA TYR A 139 -4.58 8.93 5.31
C TYR A 139 -4.81 10.43 5.53
N ILE A 140 -5.25 10.83 6.73
CA ILE A 140 -5.43 12.25 7.08
C ILE A 140 -4.08 12.97 7.02
N LEU A 141 -3.03 12.37 7.60
CA LEU A 141 -1.68 12.93 7.53
C LEU A 141 -1.14 12.99 6.10
N ALA A 142 -1.39 11.96 5.30
CA ALA A 142 -0.99 11.94 3.89
C ALA A 142 -1.70 13.04 3.07
N LEU A 143 -2.98 13.31 3.34
CA LEU A 143 -3.71 14.41 2.72
C LEU A 143 -3.14 15.78 3.09
N LEU A 144 -2.83 16.00 4.37
CA LEU A 144 -2.17 17.23 4.83
C LEU A 144 -0.80 17.41 4.18
N ALA A 145 0.01 16.34 4.14
CA ALA A 145 1.32 16.37 3.50
C ALA A 145 1.20 16.67 2.00
N GLY A 146 0.25 16.03 1.30
CA GLY A 146 -0.04 16.28 -0.11
C GLY A 146 -0.47 17.72 -0.38
N LEU A 147 -1.31 18.30 0.50
CA LEU A 147 -1.71 19.70 0.41
C LEU A 147 -0.52 20.65 0.57
N VAL A 148 0.35 20.40 1.56
CA VAL A 148 1.56 21.21 1.77
C VAL A 148 2.48 21.13 0.55
N VAL A 149 2.77 19.93 0.05
CA VAL A 149 3.62 19.74 -1.14
C VAL A 149 3.02 20.42 -2.36
N GLY A 150 1.70 20.27 -2.57
CA GLY A 150 1.00 20.85 -3.71
C GLY A 150 1.00 22.38 -3.73
N ASN A 151 0.92 23.03 -2.56
CA ASN A 151 0.83 24.48 -2.46
C ASN A 151 2.19 25.17 -2.32
N PHE A 152 3.13 24.58 -1.57
CA PHE A 152 4.38 25.23 -1.20
C PHE A 152 5.61 24.67 -1.94
N LEU A 153 5.50 23.50 -2.59
CA LEU A 153 6.63 22.82 -3.23
C LEU A 153 6.28 22.39 -4.69
N PRO A 154 5.97 23.33 -5.59
CA PRO A 154 5.49 23.02 -6.94
C PRO A 154 6.49 22.20 -7.78
N GLY A 155 7.81 22.37 -7.56
CA GLY A 155 8.84 21.55 -8.22
C GLY A 155 8.76 20.08 -7.82
N VAL A 156 8.49 19.80 -6.54
CA VAL A 156 8.28 18.43 -6.04
C VAL A 156 6.97 17.87 -6.60
N ALA A 157 5.88 18.66 -6.59
CA ALA A 157 4.61 18.25 -7.17
C ALA A 157 4.73 17.89 -8.67
N SER A 158 5.47 18.69 -9.45
CA SER A 158 5.74 18.40 -10.86
C SER A 158 6.55 17.10 -11.05
N PHE A 159 7.51 16.85 -10.18
CA PHE A 159 8.35 15.65 -10.24
C PHE A 159 7.56 14.36 -9.92
N LEU A 160 6.63 14.41 -8.97
CA LEU A 160 5.83 13.26 -8.58
C LEU A 160 4.69 12.93 -9.56
N LYS A 161 4.35 13.86 -10.48
CA LYS A 161 3.19 13.77 -11.37
C LYS A 161 3.15 12.48 -12.20
N GLU A 162 4.30 12.00 -12.68
CA GLU A 162 4.36 10.78 -13.48
C GLU A 162 4.01 9.52 -12.66
N ALA A 163 4.34 9.52 -11.38
CA ALA A 163 4.04 8.43 -10.46
C ALA A 163 2.63 8.50 -9.87
N ILE A 164 2.06 9.70 -9.75
CA ILE A 164 0.71 9.94 -9.25
C ILE A 164 -0.29 9.87 -10.41
N ARG A 165 -0.45 8.70 -11.03
CA ARG A 165 -1.59 8.39 -11.91
C ARG A 165 -2.69 7.72 -11.08
N PRO A 166 -3.63 8.48 -10.50
CA PRO A 166 -4.59 7.94 -9.54
C PRO A 166 -5.46 6.83 -10.13
N GLU A 167 -5.77 6.89 -11.42
CA GLU A 167 -6.70 5.96 -12.07
C GLU A 167 -6.23 4.50 -12.02
N LEU A 168 -4.96 4.21 -12.35
CA LEU A 168 -4.43 2.85 -12.33
C LEU A 168 -4.48 2.24 -10.92
N TYR A 169 -4.07 3.00 -9.89
CA TYR A 169 -4.09 2.51 -8.50
C TYR A 169 -5.51 2.23 -8.02
N ILE A 170 -6.45 3.12 -8.33
CA ILE A 170 -7.86 2.97 -7.95
C ILE A 170 -8.46 1.75 -8.64
N LYS A 171 -8.20 1.55 -9.94
CA LYS A 171 -8.71 0.38 -10.69
C LYS A 171 -8.14 -0.93 -10.16
N ILE A 172 -6.85 -1.00 -9.84
CA ILE A 172 -6.24 -2.18 -9.21
C ILE A 172 -6.91 -2.46 -7.85
N ALA A 173 -7.12 -1.44 -7.03
CA ALA A 173 -7.78 -1.57 -5.74
C ALA A 173 -9.21 -2.11 -5.87
N ILE A 174 -9.98 -1.66 -6.87
CA ILE A 174 -11.33 -2.17 -7.15
C ILE A 174 -11.30 -3.67 -7.47
N VAL A 175 -10.35 -4.12 -8.30
CA VAL A 175 -10.21 -5.55 -8.65
C VAL A 175 -9.85 -6.39 -7.42
N ILE A 176 -8.91 -5.92 -6.60
CA ILE A 176 -8.51 -6.59 -5.35
C ILE A 176 -9.70 -6.64 -4.38
N LEU A 177 -10.45 -5.56 -4.24
CA LEU A 177 -11.63 -5.49 -3.38
C LEU A 177 -12.71 -6.49 -3.84
N GLY A 178 -12.92 -6.64 -5.15
CA GLY A 178 -13.80 -7.67 -5.70
C GLY A 178 -13.35 -9.09 -5.33
N GLY A 179 -12.04 -9.37 -5.42
CA GLY A 179 -11.46 -10.65 -4.99
C GLY A 179 -11.62 -10.90 -3.49
N TYR A 180 -11.39 -9.88 -2.65
CA TYR A 180 -11.60 -9.95 -1.20
C TYR A 180 -13.05 -10.27 -0.85
N LEU A 181 -14.02 -9.55 -1.44
CA LEU A 181 -15.45 -9.81 -1.22
C LEU A 181 -15.85 -11.23 -1.65
N GLY A 182 -15.30 -11.72 -2.77
CA GLY A 182 -15.50 -13.10 -3.21
C GLY A 182 -14.96 -14.13 -2.22
N ALA A 183 -13.75 -13.91 -1.70
CA ALA A 183 -13.13 -14.78 -0.70
C ALA A 183 -13.93 -14.77 0.63
N THR A 184 -14.34 -13.61 1.11
CA THR A 184 -15.17 -13.49 2.32
C THR A 184 -16.54 -14.15 2.14
N ALA A 185 -17.15 -14.07 0.94
CA ALA A 185 -18.40 -14.76 0.66
C ALA A 185 -18.24 -16.28 0.65
N ALA A 186 -17.14 -16.81 0.08
CA ALA A 186 -16.83 -18.23 0.13
C ALA A 186 -16.61 -18.72 1.58
N GLU A 187 -15.88 -17.95 2.38
CA GLU A 187 -15.66 -18.23 3.81
C GLU A 187 -16.98 -18.29 4.59
N GLN A 188 -17.91 -17.35 4.34
CA GLN A 188 -19.24 -17.36 4.96
C GLN A 188 -20.09 -18.56 4.54
N LEU A 189 -19.85 -19.13 3.36
CA LEU A 189 -20.50 -20.34 2.86
C LEU A 189 -19.80 -21.63 3.31
N GLY A 190 -18.66 -21.54 4.00
CA GLY A 190 -17.88 -22.69 4.46
C GLY A 190 -17.13 -23.43 3.34
N LEU A 191 -16.83 -22.74 2.24
CA LEU A 191 -16.00 -23.22 1.12
C LEU A 191 -14.55 -22.77 1.29
#